data_AF-A0AAW2NRP8-F1
#
_entry.id   AF-A0AAW2NRP8-F1
#
_cell.length_a   1.000
_cell.length_b   1.000
_cell.length_c   1.000
_cell.angle_alpha   90.00
_cell.angle_beta   90.00
_cell.angle_gamma   90.00
#
_symmetry.space_group_name_H-M   'P 1'
#
loop_
_entity.id
_entity.type
_entity.pdbx_description
1 polymer ?
#
loop_
_entity_poly.entity_id
_entity_poly.type
_entity_poly.pdbx_seq_one_letter_code
_entity_poly.pdbx_strand_id
1 'polypeptide(L)'
;MRERKPNQMKTPYPILRYLPLTPCMQRLYASDLSAEQKTSHANHQTEERSMCHPSDVEAWRHFDQTYLDFTTEPRNARLGLYTNDFAPQGKY
;
A
#
# COMPACT_ATOMS: atom_id res chain seq x y z
N MET A 1 -54.11 2.32 -2.54
CA MET A 1 -52.82 2.42 -1.83
C MET A 1 -51.76 2.75 -2.86
N ARG A 2 -50.93 3.78 -2.64
CA ARG A 2 -49.94 4.27 -3.62
C ARG A 2 -48.62 3.54 -3.36
N GLU A 3 -48.22 2.64 -4.26
CA GLU A 3 -46.96 1.90 -4.12
C GLU A 3 -45.78 2.88 -4.10
N ARG A 4 -44.98 2.83 -3.03
CA ARG A 4 -43.72 3.58 -2.95
C ARG A 4 -42.68 2.78 -3.74
N LYS A 5 -42.22 3.31 -4.87
CA LYS A 5 -41.07 2.74 -5.57
C LYS A 5 -39.87 2.72 -4.61
N PRO A 6 -39.14 1.60 -4.49
CA PRO A 6 -37.97 1.55 -3.63
C PRO A 6 -36.98 2.61 -4.09
N ASN A 7 -36.49 3.39 -3.13
CA ASN A 7 -35.47 4.41 -3.37
C ASN A 7 -34.25 3.71 -3.99
N GLN A 8 -33.98 3.98 -5.27
CA GLN A 8 -32.79 3.46 -5.94
C GLN A 8 -31.57 4.12 -5.29
N MET A 9 -31.02 3.47 -4.27
CA MET A 9 -29.75 3.87 -3.68
C MET A 9 -28.71 3.89 -4.80
N LYS A 10 -28.08 5.05 -5.00
CA LYS A 10 -26.99 5.23 -5.97
C LYS A 10 -25.85 4.27 -5.62
N THR A 11 -25.76 3.16 -6.34
CA THR A 11 -24.64 2.23 -6.20
C THR A 11 -23.35 2.94 -6.60
N PRO A 12 -22.32 2.98 -5.75
CA PRO A 12 -21.03 3.54 -6.13
C PRO A 12 -20.40 2.67 -7.22
N TYR A 13 -19.88 3.31 -8.26
CA TYR A 13 -19.17 2.63 -9.35
C TYR A 13 -17.68 2.53 -9.04
N PRO A 14 -17.00 1.42 -9.41
CA PRO A 14 -15.54 1.35 -9.32
C PRO A 14 -14.93 2.40 -10.26
N ILE A 15 -14.09 3.28 -9.71
CA ILE A 15 -13.39 4.32 -10.48
C ILE A 15 -11.91 3.97 -10.50
N LEU A 16 -11.36 3.71 -11.68
CA LEU A 16 -9.92 3.65 -11.87
C LEU A 16 -9.36 5.06 -11.93
N ARG A 17 -8.44 5.40 -11.01
CA ARG A 17 -7.74 6.69 -11.02
C ARG A 17 -6.31 6.49 -11.48
N TYR A 18 -5.92 7.20 -12.53
CA TYR A 18 -4.52 7.29 -12.93
C TYR A 18 -3.77 8.22 -11.98
N LEU A 19 -2.69 7.73 -11.39
CA LEU A 19 -1.77 8.51 -10.59
C LEU A 19 -0.38 8.39 -11.20
N PRO A 20 0.23 9.48 -11.69
CA PRO A 20 1.62 9.44 -12.13
C PRO A 20 2.52 9.08 -10.94
N LEU A 21 3.10 7.87 -10.97
CA LEU A 21 3.81 7.29 -9.82
C LEU A 21 5.02 8.14 -9.40
N THR A 22 5.86 8.50 -10.37
CA THR A 22 7.14 9.20 -10.13
C THR A 22 6.99 10.52 -9.38
N PRO A 23 6.17 11.49 -9.81
CA PRO A 23 6.02 12.74 -9.07
C PRO A 23 5.30 12.55 -7.73
N CYS A 24 4.48 11.50 -7.59
CA CYS A 24 3.91 11.17 -6.29
C CYS A 24 4.98 10.70 -5.31
N MET A 25 5.87 9.82 -5.76
CA MET A 25 6.99 9.34 -4.95
C MET A 25 7.93 10.47 -4.57
N GLN A 26 8.27 11.37 -5.50
CA GLN A 26 9.11 12.54 -5.20
C GLN A 26 8.53 13.41 -4.08
N ARG A 27 7.22 13.66 -4.08
CA ARG A 27 6.56 14.42 -3.02
C ARG A 27 6.63 13.76 -1.64
N LEU A 28 6.70 12.43 -1.58
CA LEU A 28 6.85 11.70 -0.32
C LEU A 28 8.21 11.91 0.35
N TYR A 29 9.19 12.41 -0.39
CA TYR A 29 10.54 12.74 0.09
C TYR A 29 10.79 14.25 0.13
N ALA A 30 9.75 15.08 0.04
CA ALA A 30 9.90 16.53 -0.05
C ALA A 30 10.33 17.21 1.27
N SER A 31 10.26 16.51 2.40
CA SER A 31 10.76 17.00 3.69
C SER A 31 11.56 15.92 4.42
N ASP A 32 12.50 16.34 5.26
CA ASP A 32 13.38 15.43 6.01
C ASP A 32 12.57 14.51 6.93
N LEU A 33 11.57 15.05 7.65
CA LEU A 33 10.67 14.25 8.48
C LEU A 33 9.93 13.18 7.66
N SER A 34 9.45 13.54 6.46
CA SER A 34 8.77 12.58 5.58
C SER A 34 9.75 11.53 5.06
N ALA A 35 10.97 11.91 4.72
CA ALA A 35 12.00 11.01 4.22
C ALA A 35 12.45 10.00 5.29
N GLU A 36 12.61 10.42 6.54
CA GLU A 36 12.92 9.53 7.68
C GLU A 36 11.84 8.46 7.85
N GLN A 37 10.57 8.86 7.82
CA GLN A 37 9.45 7.91 7.92
C GLN A 37 9.44 6.91 6.76
N LYS A 38 9.75 7.36 5.54
CA LYS A 38 9.78 6.50 4.35
C LYS A 38 10.93 5.51 4.38
N THR A 39 12.08 5.92 4.89
CA THR A 39 13.30 5.09 5.04
C THR A 39 13.35 4.31 6.35
N SER A 40 12.34 4.44 7.23
CA SER A 40 12.27 3.73 8.51
C SER A 40 12.41 2.21 8.38
N HIS A 41 11.90 1.64 7.28
CA HIS A 41 12.04 0.21 6.95
C HIS A 41 13.50 -0.23 6.72
N ALA A 42 14.46 0.68 6.51
CA ALA A 42 15.88 0.35 6.43
C ALA A 42 16.60 0.58 7.78
N ASN A 43 16.06 1.46 8.62
CA ASN A 43 16.68 1.88 9.88
C ASN A 43 16.16 1.09 11.10
N HIS A 44 15.00 0.42 10.99
CA HIS A 44 14.49 -0.41 12.08
C HIS A 44 15.39 -1.63 12.32
N GLN A 45 15.67 -1.90 13.59
CA GLN A 45 16.27 -3.15 14.00
C GLN A 45 15.15 -4.19 14.10
N THR A 46 15.17 -5.19 13.23
CA THR A 46 14.27 -6.34 13.37
C THR A 46 14.67 -7.09 14.64
N GLU A 47 13.81 -7.05 15.66
CA GLU A 47 13.97 -7.94 16.82
C GLU A 47 13.58 -9.35 16.38
N GLU A 48 14.47 -10.33 16.57
CA GLU A 48 14.35 -11.71 16.05
C GLU A 48 13.03 -12.42 16.46
N ARG A 49 12.34 -11.91 17.48
CA ARG A 49 11.11 -12.49 18.04
C ARG A 49 9.83 -11.71 17.76
N SER A 50 9.88 -10.57 17.08
CA SER A 50 8.69 -9.73 16.87
C SER A 50 8.68 -9.08 15.50
N MET A 51 7.55 -9.21 14.78
CA MET A 51 7.27 -8.41 13.58
C MET A 51 6.93 -6.98 14.02
N CYS A 52 7.97 -6.20 14.31
CA CYS A 52 7.84 -4.81 14.74
C CYS A 52 7.52 -3.87 13.57
N HIS A 53 7.81 -4.30 12.33
CA HIS A 53 7.50 -3.54 11.13
C HIS A 53 6.88 -4.42 10.03
N PRO A 54 5.96 -3.90 9.20
CA PRO A 54 5.42 -4.64 8.06
C PRO A 54 6.48 -5.15 7.05
N SER A 55 7.70 -4.61 7.07
CA SER A 55 8.82 -5.12 6.26
C SER A 55 9.42 -6.42 6.77
N ASP A 56 9.13 -6.82 8.02
CA ASP A 56 9.60 -8.07 8.62
C ASP A 56 8.83 -9.29 8.08
N VAL A 57 7.76 -9.08 7.30
CA VAL A 57 6.96 -10.15 6.70
C VAL A 57 7.80 -10.94 5.70
N GLU A 58 7.62 -12.27 5.69
CA GLU A 58 8.39 -13.21 4.86
C GLU A 58 8.47 -12.82 3.38
N ALA A 59 7.37 -12.29 2.81
CA ALA A 59 7.33 -11.83 1.43
C ALA A 59 8.37 -10.72 1.15
N TRP A 60 8.54 -9.78 2.08
CA TRP A 60 9.54 -8.72 1.97
C TRP A 60 10.94 -9.23 2.24
N ARG A 61 11.14 -10.16 3.18
CA ARG A 61 12.44 -10.80 3.40
C ARG A 61 12.93 -11.55 2.16
N HIS A 62 12.04 -12.29 1.50
CA HIS A 62 12.35 -12.99 0.26
C HIS A 62 12.66 -12.01 -0.89
N PHE A 63 11.86 -10.95 -1.04
CA PHE A 63 12.13 -9.89 -2.00
C PHE A 63 13.50 -9.26 -1.78
N ASP A 64 13.85 -8.98 -0.52
CA ASP A 64 15.09 -8.32 -0.16
C ASP A 64 16.33 -9.18 -0.44
N GLN A 65 16.21 -10.49 -0.25
CA GLN A 65 17.25 -11.46 -0.62
C GLN A 65 17.39 -11.63 -2.13
N THR A 66 16.30 -11.46 -2.88
CA THR A 66 16.27 -11.66 -4.34
C THR A 66 16.79 -10.43 -5.08
N TYR A 67 16.50 -9.23 -4.59
CA TYR A 67 16.79 -7.96 -5.27
C TYR A 67 17.69 -7.05 -4.42
N LEU A 68 18.94 -7.49 -4.18
CA LEU A 68 19.89 -6.79 -3.33
C LEU A 68 20.20 -5.35 -3.82
N ASP A 69 20.31 -5.17 -5.14
CA ASP A 69 20.54 -3.85 -5.74
C ASP A 69 19.39 -2.88 -5.44
N PHE A 70 18.17 -3.40 -5.35
CA PHE A 70 16.98 -2.61 -5.03
C PHE A 70 16.94 -2.26 -3.54
N THR A 71 17.33 -3.17 -2.65
CA THR A 71 17.30 -2.93 -1.20
C THR A 71 18.41 -2.04 -0.69
N THR A 72 19.52 -1.96 -1.44
CA THR A 72 20.67 -1.12 -1.09
C THR A 72 20.32 0.38 -1.10
N GLU A 73 19.36 0.79 -1.92
CA GLU A 73 18.86 2.17 -1.94
C GLU A 73 17.59 2.29 -1.07
N PRO A 74 17.69 2.83 0.17
CA PRO A 74 16.56 2.89 1.10
C PRO A 74 15.42 3.80 0.64
N ARG A 75 15.64 4.65 -0.38
CA ARG A 75 14.57 5.47 -0.97
C ARG A 75 13.67 4.68 -1.91
N ASN A 76 14.04 3.45 -2.27
CA ASN A 76 13.24 2.61 -3.13
C ASN A 76 11.94 2.17 -2.43
N ALA A 77 10.81 2.58 -2.99
CA ALA A 77 9.51 2.32 -2.41
C ALA A 77 9.04 0.88 -2.68
N ARG A 78 8.56 0.22 -1.63
CA ARG A 78 7.95 -1.12 -1.67
C ARG A 78 6.43 -0.99 -1.73
N LEU A 79 5.83 -1.42 -2.83
CA LEU A 79 4.36 -1.38 -3.04
C LEU A 79 3.81 -2.80 -3.16
N GLY A 80 3.06 -3.24 -2.15
CA GLY A 80 2.35 -4.51 -2.19
C GLY A 80 0.97 -4.35 -2.83
N LEU A 81 0.69 -5.12 -3.88
CA LEU A 81 -0.67 -5.28 -4.40
C LEU A 81 -1.35 -6.39 -3.59
N TYR A 82 -2.29 -6.00 -2.72
CA TYR A 82 -3.18 -6.96 -2.09
C TYR A 82 -4.48 -6.99 -2.87
N THR A 83 -4.69 -8.04 -3.64
CA THR A 83 -6.02 -8.38 -4.16
C THR A 83 -6.81 -8.99 -3.01
N ASN A 84 -7.22 -8.19 -2.02
CA ASN A 84 -8.47 -8.56 -1.36
C ASN A 84 -9.51 -8.40 -2.44
N ASP A 85 -10.34 -9.41 -2.65
CA ASP A 85 -11.43 -9.38 -3.59
C ASP A 85 -12.11 -8.01 -3.49
N PHE A 86 -11.86 -7.16 -4.48
CA PHE A 86 -12.50 -5.86 -4.59
C PHE A 86 -13.93 -6.19 -5.01
N ALA A 87 -14.69 -6.80 -4.10
CA ALA A 87 -16.02 -7.32 -4.31
C ALA A 87 -16.94 -6.09 -4.35
N PRO A 88 -17.33 -5.60 -5.54
CA PRO A 88 -18.08 -4.36 -5.62
C PRO A 88 -19.55 -4.61 -5.24
N GLN A 89 -19.96 -5.87 -5.06
CA GLN A 89 -21.34 -6.24 -4.78
C GLN A 89 -21.39 -7.57 -4.03
N GLY A 90 -21.66 -7.52 -2.73
CA GLY A 90 -22.14 -8.68 -1.97
C GLY A 90 -23.66 -8.74 -2.06
N LYS A 91 -24.19 -9.55 -2.97
CA LYS A 91 -25.58 -10.04 -2.86
C LYS A 91 -25.49 -11.48 -2.36
N TYR A 92 -25.94 -11.71 -1.13
CA TYR A 92 -26.57 -12.96 -0.73
C TYR A 92 -28.07 -12.83 -1.02
#